data_AF-A0A381I797-F1
#
_entry.id   AF-A0A381I797-F1
#
_cell.length_a   1.000
_cell.length_b   1.000
_cell.length_c   1.000
_cell.angle_alpha   90.00
_cell.angle_beta   90.00
_cell.angle_gamma   90.00
#
_symmetry.space_group_name_H-M   'P 1'
#
loop_
_entity.id
_entity.type
_entity.pdbx_description
1 polymer ?
#
loop_
_entity_poly.entity_id
_entity_poly.type
_entity_poly.pdbx_seq_one_letter_code
_entity_poly.pdbx_strand_id
1 'polypeptide(L)'
;MTIHIKYLEQIKVQITVAYSNPTIDKILQKARETEDKDEKLKLYKQFQVEMTKDMPYTFIAYIDAIYVGKPNIKGLTPDTVLGHHGVGIFWNIADWTIE
;
A
#
# COMPACT_ATOMS: atom_id res chain seq x y z
N MET A 1 24.12 1.24 -5.93
CA MET A 1 23.01 0.77 -6.79
C MET A 1 21.74 1.47 -6.32
N THR A 2 20.95 2.02 -7.25
CA THR A 2 19.70 2.72 -6.93
C THR A 2 18.54 1.80 -7.25
N ILE A 3 17.63 1.60 -6.30
CA ILE A 3 16.42 0.80 -6.49
C ILE A 3 15.20 1.70 -6.28
N HIS A 4 14.27 1.63 -7.23
CA HIS A 4 12.99 2.35 -7.21
C HIS A 4 11.87 1.37 -6.92
N ILE A 5 11.09 1.63 -5.88
CA ILE A 5 9.92 0.82 -5.54
C ILE A 5 8.73 1.74 -5.24
N LYS A 6 7.59 1.46 -5.88
CA LYS A 6 6.37 2.25 -5.80
C LYS A 6 5.55 1.90 -4.57
N TYR A 7 5.09 2.91 -3.82
CA TYR A 7 4.03 2.78 -2.82
C TYR A 7 3.20 4.07 -2.66
N LEU A 8 2.00 3.99 -2.09
CA LEU A 8 1.14 5.14 -1.82
C LEU A 8 1.46 5.76 -0.46
N GLU A 9 2.03 6.96 -0.40
CA GLU A 9 1.90 7.72 0.84
C GLU A 9 0.48 8.29 0.96
N GLN A 10 -0.36 7.60 1.72
CA GLN A 10 -1.55 8.19 2.28
C GLN A 10 -1.14 9.04 3.48
N ILE A 11 -1.50 10.32 3.48
CA ILE A 11 -1.58 11.07 4.74
C ILE A 11 -2.55 10.26 5.62
N LYS A 12 -2.01 9.75 6.75
CA LYS A 12 -2.58 8.70 7.59
C LYS A 12 -4.11 8.69 7.69
N VAL A 13 -4.71 7.55 7.37
CA VAL A 13 -6.02 7.14 7.90
C VAL A 13 -5.80 6.36 9.19
N GLN A 14 -5.22 7.02 10.20
CA GLN A 14 -5.70 6.73 11.55
C GLN A 14 -7.07 7.43 11.66
N ILE A 15 -7.94 7.02 12.59
CA ILE A 15 -9.25 7.65 12.85
C ILE A 15 -9.04 9.07 13.42
N THR A 16 -8.50 9.97 12.61
CA THR A 16 -8.24 11.38 12.93
C THR A 16 -9.20 12.30 12.21
N VAL A 17 -9.75 11.85 11.07
CA VAL A 17 -10.90 12.47 10.41
C VAL A 17 -12.11 11.62 10.73
N ALA A 18 -13.15 12.21 11.32
CA ALA A 18 -14.40 11.54 11.72
C ALA A 18 -15.28 11.13 10.52
N TYR A 19 -14.67 10.61 9.46
CA TYR A 19 -15.34 10.14 8.26
C TYR A 19 -16.20 8.91 8.59
N SER A 20 -17.45 8.92 8.14
CA SER A 20 -18.38 7.81 8.30
C SER A 20 -19.27 7.72 7.08
N ASN A 21 -19.31 6.54 6.47
CA ASN A 21 -20.20 6.26 5.34
C ASN A 21 -20.71 4.81 5.50
N PRO A 22 -21.99 4.60 5.88
CA PRO A 22 -22.52 3.27 6.18
C PRO A 22 -22.57 2.36 4.94
N THR A 23 -22.57 2.91 3.74
CA THR A 23 -22.47 2.14 2.49
C THR A 23 -21.04 1.59 2.33
N ILE A 24 -20.03 2.43 2.51
CA ILE A 24 -18.62 2.01 2.50
C ILE A 24 -18.34 0.96 3.58
N ASP A 25 -18.86 1.16 4.80
CA ASP A 25 -18.70 0.22 5.90
C ASP A 25 -19.20 -1.17 5.53
N LYS A 26 -20.41 -1.26 4.96
CA LYS A 26 -21.00 -2.52 4.47
C LYS A 26 -20.18 -3.16 3.36
N ILE A 27 -19.71 -2.37 2.39
CA ILE A 27 -18.90 -2.87 1.28
C ILE A 27 -17.57 -3.44 1.81
N LEU A 28 -16.86 -2.70 2.65
CA LEU A 28 -15.57 -3.10 3.20
C LEU A 28 -15.68 -4.28 4.15
N GLN A 29 -16.76 -4.37 4.95
CA GLN A 29 -17.03 -5.55 5.77
C GLN A 29 -17.20 -6.79 4.87
N LYS A 30 -18.09 -6.73 3.88
CA LYS A 30 -18.31 -7.84 2.95
C LYS A 30 -17.03 -8.23 2.20
N ALA A 31 -16.22 -7.25 1.81
CA ALA A 31 -14.94 -7.50 1.13
C ALA A 31 -13.95 -8.30 2.01
N ARG A 32 -13.91 -8.02 3.31
CA ARG A 32 -13.07 -8.77 4.27
C ARG A 32 -13.59 -10.18 4.53
N GLU A 33 -14.90 -10.37 4.51
CA GLU A 33 -15.57 -11.67 4.72
C GLU A 33 -15.60 -12.55 3.45
N THR A 34 -15.32 -12.00 2.27
CA THR A 34 -15.34 -12.74 1.00
C THR A 34 -14.01 -13.45 0.76
N GLU A 35 -14.02 -14.75 0.48
CA GLU A 35 -12.79 -15.50 0.13
C GLU A 35 -12.48 -15.45 -1.37
N ASP A 36 -13.50 -15.50 -2.22
CA ASP A 36 -13.35 -15.46 -3.67
C ASP A 36 -12.66 -14.15 -4.12
N LYS A 37 -11.60 -14.30 -4.91
CA LYS A 37 -10.74 -13.18 -5.30
C LYS A 37 -11.44 -12.21 -6.24
N ASP A 38 -12.24 -12.72 -7.18
CA ASP A 38 -12.89 -11.89 -8.19
C ASP A 38 -14.06 -11.10 -7.57
N GLU A 39 -14.83 -11.74 -6.69
CA GLU A 39 -15.87 -11.07 -5.90
C GLU A 39 -15.29 -10.04 -4.94
N LYS A 40 -14.18 -10.36 -4.25
CA LYS A 40 -13.45 -9.39 -3.40
C LYS A 40 -12.97 -8.18 -4.21
N LEU A 41 -12.44 -8.39 -5.42
CA LEU A 41 -12.00 -7.32 -6.30
C LEU A 41 -13.17 -6.43 -6.75
N LYS A 42 -14.34 -7.01 -7.07
CA LYS A 42 -15.56 -6.25 -7.38
C LYS A 42 -15.98 -5.37 -6.21
N LEU A 43 -15.94 -5.88 -4.98
CA LEU A 43 -16.28 -5.12 -3.78
C LEU A 43 -15.32 -3.95 -3.55
N TYR A 44 -14.01 -4.14 -3.72
CA TYR A 44 -13.05 -3.03 -3.61
C TYR A 44 -13.24 -1.96 -4.70
N LYS A 45 -13.62 -2.35 -5.93
CA LYS A 45 -14.00 -1.39 -6.98
C LYS A 45 -15.25 -0.60 -6.60
N GLN A 46 -16.26 -1.26 -6.03
CA GLN A 46 -17.47 -0.58 -5.54
C GLN A 46 -17.14 0.39 -4.41
N PHE A 47 -16.26 0.01 -3.48
CA PHE A 47 -15.77 0.91 -2.43
C PHE A 47 -15.14 2.17 -3.02
N GLN A 48 -14.25 2.03 -4.00
CA GLN A 48 -13.60 3.18 -4.63
C GLN A 48 -14.61 4.10 -5.34
N VAL A 49 -15.61 3.54 -6.04
CA VAL A 49 -16.68 4.32 -6.69
C VAL A 49 -17.58 5.02 -5.67
N GLU A 50 -17.86 4.41 -4.52
CA GLU A 50 -18.67 5.06 -3.49
C GLU A 50 -17.88 6.18 -2.78
N MET A 51 -16.60 5.93 -2.48
CA MET A 51 -15.71 6.91 -1.85
C MET A 51 -15.54 8.17 -2.71
N THR A 52 -15.53 8.06 -4.04
CA THR A 52 -15.39 9.26 -4.91
C THR A 52 -16.58 10.20 -4.86
N LYS A 53 -17.74 9.77 -4.34
CA LYS A 53 -18.92 10.63 -4.14
C LYS A 53 -18.77 11.55 -2.92
N ASP A 54 -17.98 11.12 -1.94
CA ASP A 54 -17.72 11.86 -0.70
C ASP A 54 -16.29 11.52 -0.24
N MET A 55 -15.33 12.25 -0.78
CA MET A 55 -13.91 11.95 -0.66
C MET A 55 -13.37 12.32 0.73
N PRO A 56 -12.86 11.35 1.51
CA PRO A 56 -12.29 11.63 2.83
C PRO A 56 -10.94 12.35 2.77
N TYR A 57 -10.27 12.29 1.61
CA TYR A 57 -8.94 12.86 1.39
C TYR A 57 -8.80 13.41 -0.02
N THR A 58 -7.90 14.38 -0.17
CA THR A 58 -7.32 14.71 -1.47
C THR A 58 -6.10 13.82 -1.70
N PHE A 59 -6.21 12.83 -2.60
CA PHE A 59 -5.10 11.96 -2.95
C PHE A 59 -4.16 12.66 -3.94
N ILE A 60 -2.88 12.78 -3.60
CA ILE A 60 -1.91 13.57 -4.38
C ILE A 60 -1.06 12.67 -5.28
N ALA A 61 -0.36 11.69 -4.71
CA ALA A 61 0.58 10.86 -5.46
C ALA A 61 0.82 9.49 -4.81
N TYR A 62 1.22 8.53 -5.64
CA TYR A 62 2.05 7.41 -5.21
C TYR A 62 3.51 7.86 -5.30
N ILE A 63 4.33 7.46 -4.32
CA ILE A 63 5.74 7.84 -4.23
C ILE A 63 6.64 6.63 -4.51
N ASP A 64 7.84 6.91 -5.01
CA ASP A 64 8.94 5.95 -5.03
C ASP A 64 9.78 6.12 -3.77
N ALA A 65 10.09 5.03 -3.08
CA ALA A 65 11.14 5.04 -2.07
C ALA A 65 12.49 4.80 -2.74
N ILE A 66 13.48 5.62 -2.39
CA ILE A 66 14.84 5.54 -2.96
C ILE A 66 15.77 4.99 -1.87
N TYR A 67 16.28 3.78 -2.10
CA TYR A 67 17.29 3.16 -1.24
C TYR A 67 18.66 3.18 -1.91
N VAL A 68 19.67 3.56 -1.11
CA VAL A 68 21.08 3.61 -1.54
C VAL A 68 21.87 2.61 -0.73
N GLY A 69 22.44 1.61 -1.40
CA GLY A 69 23.33 0.60 -0.82
C GLY A 69 24.74 0.68 -1.37
N LYS A 70 25.73 0.24 -0.56
CA LYS A 70 27.11 0.06 -1.02
C LYS A 70 27.14 -1.00 -2.14
N PRO A 71 28.00 -0.86 -3.17
CA PRO A 71 28.02 -1.79 -4.31
C PRO A 71 28.32 -3.25 -3.95
N ASN A 72 28.96 -3.46 -2.80
CA ASN A 72 29.38 -4.76 -2.31
C ASN A 72 28.32 -5.47 -1.44
N ILE A 73 27.19 -4.81 -1.16
CA ILE A 73 26.02 -5.44 -0.56
C ILE A 73 25.19 -6.04 -1.70
N LYS A 74 24.96 -7.36 -1.68
CA LYS A 74 24.10 -8.07 -2.63
C LYS A 74 22.83 -8.57 -1.96
N GLY A 75 21.76 -8.78 -2.73
CA GLY A 75 20.46 -9.26 -2.24
C GLY A 75 19.38 -8.18 -2.12
N LEU A 76 19.74 -6.89 -2.13
CA LEU A 76 18.79 -5.78 -2.20
C LEU A 76 18.03 -5.84 -3.55
N THR A 77 16.69 -5.90 -3.51
CA THR A 77 15.84 -6.08 -4.70
C THR A 77 14.59 -5.17 -4.67
N PRO A 78 14.08 -4.71 -5.84
CA PRO A 78 12.77 -4.06 -5.95
C PRO A 78 11.56 -4.99 -5.83
N ASP A 79 11.74 -6.30 -5.69
CA ASP A 79 10.70 -7.32 -5.84
C ASP A 79 9.77 -7.44 -4.60
N THR A 80 9.33 -6.31 -4.08
CA THR A 80 8.35 -6.23 -3.00
C THR A 80 7.52 -4.95 -3.13
N VAL A 81 6.31 -4.95 -2.61
CA VAL A 81 5.55 -3.72 -2.42
C VAL A 81 5.93 -3.16 -1.06
N LEU A 82 6.48 -1.95 -1.03
CA LEU A 82 6.79 -1.28 0.23
C LEU A 82 5.51 -0.77 0.89
N GLY A 83 5.56 -0.53 2.20
CA GLY A 83 4.52 0.11 2.98
C GLY A 83 4.80 1.59 3.22
N HIS A 84 4.05 2.18 4.15
CA HIS A 84 4.20 3.57 4.58
C HIS A 84 5.66 3.88 4.96
N HIS A 85 6.17 5.03 4.51
CA HIS A 85 7.58 5.41 4.65
C HIS A 85 8.60 4.48 3.99
N GLY A 86 8.19 3.70 2.98
CA GLY A 86 9.06 2.74 2.31
C GLY A 86 9.35 1.48 3.14
N VAL A 87 8.65 1.25 4.24
CA VAL A 87 8.89 0.08 5.11
C VAL A 87 8.71 -1.22 4.32
N GLY A 88 9.62 -2.18 4.50
CA GLY A 88 9.55 -3.50 3.85
C GLY A 88 10.77 -3.85 3.01
N ILE A 89 11.70 -2.91 2.79
CA ILE A 89 12.93 -3.15 2.02
C ILE A 89 13.80 -4.30 2.58
N PHE A 90 13.69 -4.59 3.88
CA PHE A 90 14.45 -5.64 4.56
C PHE A 90 13.73 -6.99 4.61
N TRP A 91 12.64 -7.18 3.86
CA TRP A 91 11.85 -8.42 3.89
C TRP A 91 12.68 -9.69 3.59
N ASN A 92 13.74 -9.56 2.78
CA ASN A 92 14.67 -10.63 2.42
C ASN A 92 16.10 -10.41 2.95
N ILE A 93 16.27 -9.61 4.02
CA ILE A 93 17.61 -9.24 4.50
C ILE A 93 18.48 -10.45 4.90
N ALA A 94 17.85 -11.56 5.30
CA ALA A 94 18.55 -12.79 5.66
C ALA A 94 19.31 -13.42 4.47
N ASP A 95 18.92 -13.10 3.24
CA ASP A 95 19.54 -13.62 2.01
C ASP A 95 20.66 -12.70 1.49
N TRP A 96 20.94 -11.58 2.17
CA TRP A 96 21.92 -10.61 1.70
C TRP A 96 23.35 -11.04 2.03
N THR A 97 24.28 -10.64 1.16
CA THR A 97 25.71 -10.91 1.32
C THR A 97 26.52 -9.63 1.27
N ILE A 98 27.72 -9.68 1.85
CA ILE A 98 28.75 -8.65 1.75
C ILE A 98 29.94 -9.28 1.02
N GLU A 99 30.28 -8.72 -0.13
CA GLU A 99 31.43 -9.12 -0.96
C GLU A 99 32.63 -8.17 -0.81
#